data_AF-A0A1D1YN17-F1
#
_entry.id   AF-A0A1D1YN17-F1
#
_cell.length_a   1.000
_cell.length_b   1.000
_cell.length_c   1.000
_cell.angle_alpha   90.00
_cell.angle_beta   90.00
_cell.angle_gamma   90.00
#
_symmetry.space_group_name_H-M   'P 1'
#
loop_
_entity.id
_entity.type
_entity.pdbx_description
1 polymer ?
#
loop_
_entity_poly.entity_id
_entity_poly.type
_entity_poly.pdbx_seq_one_letter_code
_entity_poly.pdbx_strand_id
1 'polypeptide(L)'
;LSLSLSLSTTTTMLLKASSALSFPSAASEAAASLAPAAAPASLLKLSPRRRRGGLSLVAMASADEASRTLTGLVFEPFEEVKKELSLVPSSLHQSLARQKYTDDCEGAINEQINIEYSASYAYHALFAYFDRDNVALRGFAKFFKESSEEEREHAEKLMKYQNKRGGRVRLQSILMPLSEFDHDEKGEALYSMEIALSL
;
A
#
# COMPACT_ATOMS: atom_id res chain seq x y z
N LEU A 1 -61.88 6.40 -15.37
CA LEU A 1 -61.48 5.30 -16.25
C LEU A 1 -59.95 5.29 -16.29
N SER A 2 -59.44 4.32 -15.55
CA SER A 2 -58.04 3.94 -15.37
C SER A 2 -57.33 3.71 -16.71
N LEU A 3 -56.02 3.99 -16.77
CA LEU A 3 -55.03 3.06 -17.34
C LEU A 3 -53.62 3.59 -17.10
N SER A 4 -53.04 3.06 -16.02
CA SER A 4 -51.63 2.81 -15.80
C SER A 4 -51.02 1.97 -16.94
N LEU A 5 -49.76 2.25 -17.30
CA LEU A 5 -48.83 1.21 -17.73
C LEU A 5 -47.40 1.62 -17.36
N SER A 6 -46.89 0.91 -16.37
CA SER A 6 -45.49 0.87 -15.97
C SER A 6 -44.68 0.09 -17.00
N LEU A 7 -43.46 0.55 -17.28
CA LEU A 7 -42.41 -0.34 -17.77
C LEU A 7 -41.34 -0.45 -16.69
N SER A 8 -41.44 -1.56 -15.95
CA SER A 8 -40.36 -2.09 -15.12
C SER A 8 -39.23 -2.55 -16.03
N THR A 9 -38.06 -1.92 -15.93
CA THR A 9 -36.83 -2.42 -16.54
C THR A 9 -35.90 -2.84 -15.41
N THR A 10 -36.01 -4.11 -15.01
CA THR A 10 -35.10 -4.74 -14.05
C THR A 10 -33.77 -4.98 -14.76
N THR A 11 -32.83 -4.06 -14.63
CA THR A 11 -31.44 -4.30 -15.03
C THR A 11 -30.73 -4.94 -13.84
N THR A 12 -30.64 -6.27 -13.87
CA THR A 12 -29.84 -7.08 -12.97
C THR A 12 -28.36 -6.78 -13.19
N MET A 13 -27.77 -5.89 -12.38
CA MET A 13 -26.32 -5.70 -12.34
C MET A 13 -25.72 -6.74 -11.40
N LEU A 14 -25.10 -7.75 -12.01
CA LEU A 14 -24.41 -8.86 -11.37
C LEU A 14 -23.05 -8.36 -10.86
N LEU A 15 -23.02 -7.82 -9.64
CA LEU A 15 -21.79 -7.44 -8.94
C LEU A 15 -21.02 -8.71 -8.57
N LYS A 16 -19.87 -8.87 -9.22
CA LYS A 16 -18.96 -9.99 -9.05
C LYS A 16 -18.23 -9.80 -7.71
N ALA A 17 -18.56 -10.63 -6.73
CA ALA A 17 -17.82 -10.69 -5.48
C ALA A 17 -16.40 -11.24 -5.73
N SER A 18 -15.38 -10.45 -5.46
CA SER A 18 -14.00 -10.92 -5.34
C SER A 18 -13.71 -11.20 -3.87
N SER A 19 -13.95 -12.43 -3.45
CA SER A 19 -13.57 -12.88 -2.10
C SER A 19 -12.12 -13.31 -2.04
N ALA A 20 -11.47 -12.84 -0.97
CA ALA A 20 -10.42 -13.49 -0.19
C ALA A 20 -9.02 -13.65 -0.79
N LEU A 21 -8.10 -12.83 -0.25
CA LEU A 21 -6.69 -13.15 -0.10
C LEU A 21 -6.55 -14.49 0.65
N SER A 22 -6.13 -15.53 -0.09
CA SER A 22 -5.77 -16.83 0.48
C SER A 22 -4.28 -16.84 0.84
N PHE A 23 -3.97 -17.05 2.11
CA PHE A 23 -2.61 -17.34 2.60
C PHE A 23 -2.29 -18.83 2.39
N PRO A 24 -1.19 -19.19 1.70
CA PRO A 24 -0.69 -20.55 1.76
C PRO A 24 0.29 -20.70 2.94
N SER A 25 -0.09 -21.54 3.90
CA SER A 25 0.82 -22.19 4.84
C SER A 25 1.71 -23.18 4.08
N ALA A 26 3.01 -23.17 4.32
CA ALA A 26 3.95 -24.06 3.67
C ALA A 26 4.86 -24.74 4.70
N ALA A 27 4.80 -26.07 4.74
CA ALA A 27 5.84 -26.93 5.29
C ALA A 27 6.08 -28.12 4.35
N SER A 28 7.36 -28.28 3.96
CA SER A 28 8.07 -29.49 3.48
C SER A 28 7.62 -30.12 2.15
N GLU A 29 8.48 -30.55 1.20
CA GLU A 29 9.94 -30.53 0.98
C GLU A 29 10.21 -31.04 -0.45
N ALA A 30 11.46 -30.83 -0.90
CA ALA A 30 12.22 -31.54 -1.95
C ALA A 30 11.93 -31.21 -3.43
N ALA A 31 12.91 -31.14 -4.34
CA ALA A 31 14.37 -31.06 -4.32
C ALA A 31 14.88 -30.83 -5.75
N ALA A 32 15.92 -30.00 -5.93
CA ALA A 32 16.96 -29.99 -7.00
C ALA A 32 17.76 -28.67 -6.88
N SER A 33 18.88 -28.60 -6.15
CA SER A 33 20.26 -29.01 -6.47
C SER A 33 20.95 -28.23 -7.60
N LEU A 34 21.73 -27.21 -7.23
CA LEU A 34 22.92 -26.69 -7.93
C LEU A 34 23.94 -26.20 -6.86
N ALA A 35 25.20 -26.58 -7.02
CA ALA A 35 26.25 -26.73 -5.99
C ALA A 35 26.93 -25.45 -5.46
N PRO A 36 27.56 -25.46 -4.26
CA PRO A 36 28.47 -24.41 -3.79
C PRO A 36 29.95 -24.82 -3.93
N ALA A 37 30.81 -23.86 -4.30
CA ALA A 37 32.26 -24.03 -4.39
C ALA A 37 32.96 -23.66 -3.07
N ALA A 38 34.00 -24.43 -2.77
CA ALA A 38 34.63 -24.63 -1.47
C ALA A 38 35.55 -23.49 -0.98
N ALA A 39 35.70 -23.42 0.34
CA ALA A 39 36.81 -22.74 1.02
C ALA A 39 38.09 -23.60 0.98
N PRO A 40 39.29 -23.00 1.09
CA PRO A 40 40.40 -23.68 1.73
C PRO A 40 40.94 -22.91 2.94
N ALA A 41 41.09 -23.65 4.03
CA ALA A 41 41.82 -23.28 5.23
C ALA A 41 43.32 -23.15 4.95
N SER A 42 43.95 -22.10 5.50
CA SER A 42 45.39 -21.88 5.38
C SER A 42 46.16 -22.65 6.46
N LEU A 43 46.89 -23.68 6.02
CA LEU A 43 47.86 -24.44 6.82
C LEU A 43 49.15 -23.61 6.99
N LEU A 44 49.48 -23.26 8.24
CA LEU A 44 50.80 -22.75 8.61
C LEU A 44 51.83 -23.88 8.54
N LYS A 45 52.81 -23.76 7.64
CA LYS A 45 54.05 -24.55 7.65
C LYS A 45 55.24 -23.63 7.88
N LEU A 46 55.86 -23.74 9.05
CA LEU A 46 57.19 -23.22 9.34
C LEU A 46 58.24 -24.29 9.02
N SER A 47 59.38 -23.89 8.43
CA SER A 47 60.70 -24.55 8.53
C SER A 47 61.81 -23.77 7.76
N PRO A 48 63.13 -23.99 8.02
CA PRO A 48 64.06 -22.90 8.30
C PRO A 48 65.20 -22.62 7.29
N ARG A 49 65.69 -21.38 7.34
CA ARG A 49 67.06 -20.82 7.18
C ARG A 49 68.18 -21.70 6.57
N ARG A 50 68.76 -21.28 5.42
CA ARG A 50 70.24 -21.11 5.21
C ARG A 50 70.58 -20.23 3.98
N ARG A 51 71.72 -19.52 4.09
CA ARG A 51 72.32 -18.47 3.24
C ARG A 51 72.67 -18.88 1.79
N ARG A 52 72.65 -17.90 0.85
CA ARG A 52 73.80 -17.27 0.13
C ARG A 52 73.47 -16.99 -1.35
N GLY A 53 73.73 -15.76 -1.81
CA GLY A 53 73.78 -15.40 -3.24
C GLY A 53 72.56 -14.61 -3.71
N GLY A 54 72.77 -13.37 -4.13
CA GLY A 54 71.71 -12.41 -4.42
C GLY A 54 71.07 -12.52 -5.80
N LEU A 55 69.87 -11.94 -5.89
CA LEU A 55 69.36 -11.14 -6.98
C LEU A 55 68.10 -10.43 -6.44
N SER A 56 68.13 -9.11 -6.39
CA SER A 56 67.00 -8.27 -6.00
C SER A 56 66.10 -8.08 -7.21
N LEU A 57 64.91 -8.66 -7.20
CA LEU A 57 63.86 -8.33 -8.16
C LEU A 57 62.91 -7.34 -7.47
N VAL A 58 62.98 -6.07 -7.86
CA VAL A 58 62.03 -5.05 -7.39
C VAL A 58 60.83 -5.09 -8.31
N ALA A 59 59.69 -5.54 -7.80
CA ALA A 59 58.40 -5.39 -8.46
C ALA A 59 57.81 -4.03 -8.06
N MET A 60 57.65 -3.13 -9.02
CA MET A 60 56.84 -1.91 -8.86
C MET A 60 55.38 -2.27 -9.14
N ALA A 61 54.52 -2.13 -8.13
CA ALA A 61 53.08 -2.24 -8.31
C ALA A 61 52.57 -0.94 -8.96
N SER A 62 51.94 -1.06 -10.13
CA SER A 62 51.19 0.04 -10.73
C SER A 62 50.03 0.39 -9.81
N ALA A 63 50.04 1.62 -9.30
CA ALA A 63 48.91 2.18 -8.57
C ALA A 63 47.79 2.46 -9.57
N ASP A 64 46.81 1.57 -9.65
CA ASP A 64 45.49 1.95 -10.12
C ASP A 64 44.39 1.32 -9.26
N GLU A 65 43.37 2.14 -9.03
CA GLU A 65 42.11 1.89 -8.34
C GLU A 65 42.12 1.77 -6.79
N ALA A 66 41.83 2.90 -6.14
CA ALA A 66 41.17 3.06 -4.83
C ALA A 66 41.58 2.11 -3.68
N SER A 67 42.74 2.37 -3.08
CA SER A 67 43.10 1.86 -1.75
C SER A 67 42.15 2.41 -0.68
N ARG A 68 41.06 1.68 -0.38
CA ARG A 68 40.34 1.86 0.89
C ARG A 68 41.25 1.33 1.99
N THR A 69 41.86 2.22 2.74
CA THR A 69 42.52 1.87 4.00
C THR A 69 41.51 1.12 4.87
N LEU A 70 41.79 -0.13 5.21
CA LEU A 70 40.97 -0.97 6.09
C LEU A 70 40.97 -0.38 7.52
N THR A 71 40.27 0.73 7.74
CA THR A 71 40.19 1.44 9.03
C THR A 71 39.16 0.86 10.00
N GLY A 72 38.48 -0.23 9.64
CA GLY A 72 37.45 -0.85 10.47
C GLY A 72 36.20 0.02 10.69
N LEU A 73 36.07 1.12 9.94
CA LEU A 73 34.91 2.00 9.94
C LEU A 73 33.81 1.38 9.06
N VAL A 74 32.66 1.10 9.67
CA VAL A 74 31.51 0.43 9.02
C VAL A 74 30.55 1.43 8.39
N PHE A 75 30.53 2.68 8.87
CA PHE A 75 29.58 3.72 8.47
C PHE A 75 30.32 5.05 8.31
N GLU A 76 30.19 5.67 7.14
CA GLU A 76 30.82 6.95 6.79
C GLU A 76 29.73 7.94 6.32
N PRO A 77 29.04 8.63 7.25
CA PRO A 77 27.79 9.33 6.92
C PRO A 77 27.93 10.35 5.80
N PHE A 78 29.02 11.13 5.75
CA PHE A 78 29.22 12.14 4.70
C PHE A 78 29.57 11.54 3.33
N GLU A 79 30.11 10.32 3.27
CA GLU A 79 30.32 9.63 1.99
C GLU A 79 29.02 8.98 1.51
N GLU A 80 28.25 8.40 2.43
CA GLU A 80 26.97 7.74 2.12
C GLU A 80 25.88 8.73 1.68
N VAL A 81 25.76 9.88 2.35
CA VAL A 81 24.73 10.88 2.03
C VAL A 81 24.99 11.67 0.73
N LYS A 82 26.21 11.65 0.16
CA LYS A 82 26.50 12.35 -1.11
C LYS A 82 25.57 11.90 -2.23
N LYS A 83 25.22 10.61 -2.26
CA LYS A 83 24.28 10.05 -3.23
C LYS A 83 22.86 10.59 -3.01
N GLU A 84 22.43 10.73 -1.76
CA GLU A 84 21.09 11.23 -1.44
C GLU A 84 20.99 12.74 -1.71
N LEU A 85 22.05 13.50 -1.38
CA LEU A 85 22.12 14.95 -1.63
C LEU A 85 22.03 15.31 -3.11
N SER A 86 22.61 14.51 -4.02
CA SER A 86 22.50 14.76 -5.46
C SER A 86 21.14 14.39 -6.04
N LEU A 87 20.37 13.53 -5.35
CA LEU A 87 19.02 13.12 -5.73
C LEU A 87 17.92 14.04 -5.17
N VAL A 88 18.26 15.00 -4.30
CA VAL A 88 17.29 15.96 -3.77
C VAL A 88 16.70 16.78 -4.92
N PRO A 89 15.38 16.75 -5.13
CA PRO A 89 14.74 17.49 -6.20
C PRO A 89 14.96 19.01 -6.09
N SER A 90 15.31 19.65 -7.21
CA SER A 90 15.43 21.12 -7.30
C SER A 90 14.14 21.79 -7.78
N SER A 91 13.28 21.04 -8.49
CA SER A 91 12.02 21.57 -9.03
C SER A 91 10.95 21.69 -7.94
N LEU A 92 10.18 22.78 -7.95
CA LEU A 92 9.11 23.04 -6.97
C LEU A 92 7.93 22.04 -7.02
N HIS A 93 7.75 21.33 -8.14
CA HIS A 93 6.63 20.41 -8.32
C HIS A 93 6.92 18.98 -7.86
N GLN A 94 8.19 18.65 -7.61
CA GLN A 94 8.59 17.34 -7.09
C GLN A 94 8.59 17.33 -5.56
N SER A 95 8.23 16.19 -4.99
CA SER A 95 8.23 16.04 -3.53
C SER A 95 9.63 15.76 -3.01
N LEU A 96 10.05 16.48 -1.97
CA LEU A 96 11.31 16.26 -1.27
C LEU A 96 11.28 15.00 -0.39
N ALA A 97 10.09 14.54 0.00
CA ALA A 97 9.92 13.45 0.97
C ALA A 97 9.67 12.07 0.31
N ARG A 98 9.50 12.01 -1.01
CA ARG A 98 9.14 10.76 -1.70
C ARG A 98 10.34 9.82 -1.78
N GLN A 99 10.29 8.74 -1.02
CA GLN A 99 11.32 7.70 -1.01
C GLN A 99 10.69 6.31 -1.08
N LYS A 100 11.16 5.49 -2.04
CA LYS A 100 10.69 4.11 -2.26
C LYS A 100 9.15 4.00 -2.23
N TYR A 101 8.50 4.92 -2.93
CA TYR A 101 7.04 5.00 -3.05
C TYR A 101 6.72 5.06 -4.54
N THR A 102 6.34 3.90 -5.09
CA THR A 102 6.07 3.72 -6.51
C THR A 102 4.72 4.30 -6.88
N ASP A 103 4.53 4.55 -8.18
CA ASP A 103 3.29 5.10 -8.70
C ASP A 103 2.10 4.14 -8.48
N ASP A 104 2.34 2.83 -8.48
CA ASP A 104 1.33 1.82 -8.14
C ASP A 104 0.81 1.98 -6.71
N CYS A 105 1.70 2.23 -5.74
CA CYS A 105 1.30 2.47 -4.35
C CYS A 105 0.54 3.80 -4.22
N GLU A 106 1.01 4.86 -4.89
CA GLU A 106 0.33 6.14 -4.92
C GLU A 106 -1.08 6.02 -5.51
N GLY A 107 -1.21 5.27 -6.61
CA GLY A 107 -2.47 4.96 -7.28
C GLY A 107 -3.43 4.21 -6.35
N ALA A 108 -2.97 3.11 -5.73
CA ALA A 108 -3.77 2.31 -4.82
C ALA A 108 -4.28 3.10 -3.61
N ILE A 109 -3.47 4.01 -3.04
CA ILE A 109 -3.91 4.88 -1.95
C ILE A 109 -4.97 5.88 -2.44
N ASN A 110 -4.82 6.44 -3.63
CA ASN A 110 -5.85 7.33 -4.20
C ASN A 110 -7.16 6.60 -4.51
N GLU A 111 -7.08 5.35 -4.96
CA GLU A 111 -8.26 4.49 -5.16
C GLU A 111 -8.96 4.21 -3.83
N GLN A 112 -8.20 3.81 -2.79
CA GLN A 112 -8.78 3.57 -1.47
C GLN A 112 -9.42 4.83 -0.88
N ILE A 113 -8.80 6.01 -1.02
CA ILE A 113 -9.41 7.28 -0.59
C ILE A 113 -10.80 7.47 -1.21
N ASN A 114 -10.97 7.12 -2.50
CA ASN A 114 -12.26 7.24 -3.18
C ASN A 114 -13.28 6.18 -2.70
N ILE A 115 -12.81 4.98 -2.37
CA ILE A 115 -13.64 3.93 -1.76
C ILE A 115 -14.19 4.41 -0.42
N GLU A 116 -13.35 4.92 0.48
CA GLU A 116 -13.78 5.44 1.79
C GLU A 116 -14.77 6.61 1.66
N TYR A 117 -14.51 7.54 0.74
CA TYR A 117 -15.45 8.64 0.46
C TYR A 117 -16.79 8.14 -0.12
N SER A 118 -16.76 7.10 -0.95
CA SER A 118 -17.98 6.50 -1.51
C SER A 118 -18.80 5.79 -0.43
N ALA A 119 -18.14 5.06 0.47
CA ALA A 119 -18.77 4.43 1.63
C ALA A 119 -19.37 5.49 2.58
N SER A 120 -18.62 6.56 2.87
CA SER A 120 -19.11 7.70 3.64
C SER A 120 -20.38 8.30 3.06
N TYR A 121 -20.45 8.45 1.72
CA TYR A 121 -21.61 9.01 1.04
C TYR A 121 -22.80 8.04 1.01
N ALA A 122 -22.56 6.73 0.87
CA ALA A 122 -23.58 5.70 0.97
C ALA A 122 -24.21 5.64 2.38
N TYR A 123 -23.39 5.67 3.43
CA TYR A 123 -23.88 5.77 4.81
C TYR A 123 -24.66 7.06 5.07
N HIS A 124 -24.26 8.17 4.45
CA HIS A 124 -25.00 9.42 4.56
C HIS A 124 -26.41 9.32 3.94
N ALA A 125 -26.54 8.59 2.84
CA ALA A 125 -27.83 8.35 2.20
C ALA A 125 -28.74 7.45 3.06
N LEU A 126 -28.16 6.42 3.69
CA LEU A 126 -28.87 5.60 4.68
C LEU A 126 -29.35 6.44 5.86
N PHE A 127 -28.50 7.31 6.42
CA PHE A 127 -28.91 8.27 7.45
C PHE A 127 -30.12 9.10 6.98
N ALA A 128 -30.03 9.71 5.79
CA ALA A 128 -31.09 10.55 5.25
C ALA A 128 -32.42 9.80 5.04
N TYR A 129 -32.37 8.49 4.76
CA TYR A 129 -33.57 7.65 4.67
C TYR A 129 -34.17 7.36 6.06
N PHE A 130 -33.35 6.94 7.04
CA PHE A 130 -33.85 6.58 8.37
C PHE A 130 -34.27 7.79 9.23
N ASP A 131 -33.82 8.99 8.90
CA ASP A 131 -34.21 10.24 9.57
C ASP A 131 -35.55 10.81 9.07
N ARG A 132 -36.17 10.19 8.05
CA ARG A 132 -37.50 10.60 7.57
C ARG A 132 -38.57 10.38 8.64
N ASP A 133 -39.57 11.25 8.68
CA ASP A 133 -40.65 11.20 9.68
C ASP A 133 -41.55 9.97 9.54
N ASN A 134 -41.70 9.43 8.32
CA ASN A 134 -42.47 8.23 8.04
C ASN A 134 -41.73 6.92 8.29
N VAL A 135 -40.40 6.96 8.46
CA VAL A 135 -39.54 5.82 8.84
C VAL A 135 -39.28 5.83 10.34
N ALA A 136 -38.86 6.98 10.88
CA ALA A 136 -38.71 7.28 12.31
C ALA A 136 -37.80 6.32 13.12
N LEU A 137 -36.87 5.62 12.48
CA LEU A 137 -35.90 4.73 13.14
C LEU A 137 -34.64 5.48 13.56
N ARG A 138 -34.79 6.36 14.56
CA ARG A 138 -33.76 7.30 15.04
C ARG A 138 -32.43 6.64 15.46
N GLY A 139 -32.47 5.41 15.95
CA GLY A 139 -31.27 4.65 16.31
C GLY A 139 -30.40 4.31 15.08
N PHE A 140 -31.04 3.88 14.00
CA PHE A 140 -30.38 3.60 12.72
C PHE A 140 -29.89 4.87 12.06
N ALA A 141 -30.70 5.94 12.07
CA ALA A 141 -30.28 7.25 11.56
C ALA A 141 -29.00 7.74 12.25
N LYS A 142 -28.96 7.67 13.58
CA LYS A 142 -27.77 8.03 14.36
C LYS A 142 -26.56 7.15 13.99
N PHE A 143 -26.74 5.83 13.95
CA PHE A 143 -25.68 4.89 13.59
C PHE A 143 -25.07 5.22 12.23
N PHE A 144 -25.88 5.32 11.18
CA PHE A 144 -25.38 5.58 9.83
C PHE A 144 -24.78 6.99 9.67
N LYS A 145 -25.24 7.96 10.45
CA LYS A 145 -24.59 9.28 10.50
C LYS A 145 -23.18 9.19 11.09
N GLU A 146 -23.04 8.49 12.21
CA GLU A 146 -21.73 8.28 12.85
C GLU A 146 -20.79 7.46 11.94
N SER A 147 -21.29 6.40 11.29
CA SER A 147 -20.52 5.62 10.31
C SER A 147 -20.10 6.46 9.09
N SER A 148 -20.98 7.32 8.57
CA SER A 148 -20.64 8.24 7.48
C SER A 148 -19.49 9.19 7.87
N GLU A 149 -19.50 9.70 9.10
CA GLU A 149 -18.43 10.55 9.62
C GLU A 149 -17.12 9.77 9.81
N GLU A 150 -17.18 8.54 10.33
CA GLU A 150 -16.02 7.65 10.52
C GLU A 150 -15.33 7.31 9.19
N GLU A 151 -16.07 6.92 8.16
CA GLU A 151 -15.46 6.61 6.85
C GLU A 151 -14.83 7.85 6.18
N ARG A 152 -15.39 9.04 6.44
CA ARG A 152 -14.75 10.28 5.99
C ARG A 152 -13.42 10.52 6.71
N GLU A 153 -13.35 10.21 8.00
CA GLU A 153 -12.08 10.27 8.74
C GLU A 153 -11.06 9.26 8.23
N HIS A 154 -11.49 8.06 7.81
CA HIS A 154 -10.64 7.08 7.14
C HIS A 154 -10.05 7.64 5.84
N ALA A 155 -10.87 8.24 4.97
CA ALA A 155 -10.42 8.90 3.75
C ALA A 155 -9.38 9.99 4.04
N GLU A 156 -9.66 10.88 5.00
CA GLU A 156 -8.75 11.96 5.38
C GLU A 156 -7.42 11.44 5.96
N LYS A 157 -7.45 10.33 6.70
CA LYS A 157 -6.24 9.69 7.24
C LYS A 157 -5.35 9.17 6.12
N LEU A 158 -5.93 8.58 5.08
CA LEU A 158 -5.22 8.14 3.87
C LEU A 158 -4.69 9.34 3.07
N MET A 159 -5.44 10.43 2.94
CA MET A 159 -4.95 11.67 2.31
C MET A 159 -3.72 12.24 3.04
N LYS A 160 -3.77 12.27 4.38
CA LYS A 160 -2.62 12.66 5.21
C LYS A 160 -1.43 11.73 5.00
N TYR A 161 -1.67 10.42 4.90
CA TYR A 161 -0.62 9.43 4.62
C TYR A 161 0.00 9.61 3.23
N GLN A 162 -0.82 9.81 2.20
CA GLN A 162 -0.38 10.09 0.83
C GLN A 162 0.60 11.27 0.79
N ASN A 163 0.22 12.38 1.44
CA ASN A 163 1.06 13.57 1.54
C ASN A 163 2.35 13.30 2.33
N LYS A 164 2.29 12.54 3.44
CA LYS A 164 3.48 12.15 4.22
C LYS A 164 4.49 11.34 3.40
N ARG A 165 4.03 10.49 2.48
CA ARG A 165 4.89 9.71 1.58
C ARG A 165 5.37 10.49 0.34
N GLY A 166 4.96 11.75 0.21
CA GLY A 166 5.30 12.59 -0.93
C GLY A 166 4.51 12.27 -2.20
N GLY A 167 3.41 11.53 -2.09
CA GLY A 167 2.43 11.35 -3.15
C GLY A 167 1.51 12.57 -3.29
N ARG A 168 0.67 12.55 -4.32
CA ARG A 168 -0.32 13.57 -4.63
C ARG A 168 -1.71 12.95 -4.52
N VAL A 169 -2.52 13.53 -3.65
CA VAL A 169 -3.94 13.17 -3.54
C VAL A 169 -4.67 13.55 -4.83
N ARG A 170 -5.41 12.60 -5.40
CA ARG A 170 -6.29 12.83 -6.55
C ARG A 170 -7.69 12.36 -6.18
N LEU A 171 -8.53 13.29 -5.72
CA LEU A 171 -9.93 13.01 -5.44
C LEU A 171 -10.67 12.74 -6.74
N GLN A 172 -11.42 11.64 -6.78
CA GLN A 172 -12.18 11.22 -7.96
C GLN A 172 -13.67 11.55 -7.77
N SER A 173 -14.47 11.29 -8.80
CA SER A 173 -15.91 11.43 -8.72
C SER A 173 -16.52 10.38 -7.80
N ILE A 174 -17.41 10.82 -6.93
CA ILE A 174 -18.25 9.94 -6.12
C ILE A 174 -19.56 9.70 -6.88
N LEU A 175 -19.96 8.44 -7.02
CA LEU A 175 -21.21 8.09 -7.68
C LEU A 175 -22.41 8.43 -6.79
N MET A 176 -23.55 8.72 -7.42
CA MET A 176 -24.80 8.97 -6.71
C MET A 176 -25.26 7.68 -6.00
N PRO A 177 -25.46 7.71 -4.67
CA PRO A 177 -25.91 6.55 -3.91
C PRO A 177 -27.42 6.30 -4.11
N LEU A 178 -27.88 5.14 -3.67
CA LEU A 178 -29.31 4.85 -3.55
C LEU A 178 -29.95 5.76 -2.50
N SER A 179 -31.22 6.11 -2.70
CA SER A 179 -31.98 7.00 -1.79
C SER A 179 -33.15 6.31 -1.10
N GLU A 180 -33.59 5.15 -1.59
CA GLU A 180 -34.69 4.35 -1.05
C GLU A 180 -34.17 2.99 -0.62
N PHE A 181 -34.63 2.52 0.54
CA PHE A 181 -34.18 1.29 1.18
C PHE A 181 -35.35 0.46 1.72
N ASP A 182 -36.55 0.68 1.19
CA ASP A 182 -37.73 -0.12 1.49
C ASP A 182 -37.59 -1.53 0.89
N HIS A 183 -37.97 -2.54 1.66
CA HIS A 183 -37.89 -3.93 1.21
C HIS A 183 -39.03 -4.75 1.83
N ASP A 184 -39.90 -5.31 0.99
CA ASP A 184 -41.14 -5.98 1.41
C ASP A 184 -40.92 -7.17 2.37
N GLU A 185 -39.96 -8.04 2.06
CA GLU A 185 -39.73 -9.26 2.85
C GLU A 185 -38.85 -9.05 4.09
N LYS A 186 -37.77 -8.28 3.96
CA LYS A 186 -36.77 -8.08 5.02
C LYS A 186 -37.09 -6.89 5.94
N GLY A 187 -37.90 -5.96 5.46
CA GLY A 187 -38.01 -4.63 6.04
C GLY A 187 -36.75 -3.80 5.79
N GLU A 188 -36.91 -2.49 5.90
CA GLU A 188 -35.87 -1.49 5.66
C GLU A 188 -34.65 -1.62 6.59
N ALA A 189 -34.86 -1.96 7.86
CA ALA A 189 -33.81 -2.05 8.87
C ALA A 189 -32.83 -3.21 8.59
N LEU A 190 -33.36 -4.42 8.37
CA LEU A 190 -32.53 -5.59 8.09
C LEU A 190 -31.83 -5.45 6.74
N TYR A 191 -32.56 -5.00 5.71
CA TYR A 191 -32.00 -4.79 4.38
C TYR A 191 -30.85 -3.79 4.40
N SER A 192 -31.00 -2.67 5.10
CA SER A 192 -29.95 -1.66 5.22
C SER A 192 -28.70 -2.14 5.95
N MET A 193 -28.85 -3.01 6.96
CA MET A 193 -27.69 -3.60 7.64
C MET A 193 -26.96 -4.63 6.78
N GLU A 194 -27.68 -5.37 5.92
CA GLU A 194 -27.05 -6.25 4.94
C GLU A 194 -26.29 -5.45 3.87
N ILE A 195 -26.84 -4.32 3.43
CA ILE A 195 -26.13 -3.38 2.55
C ILE A 195 -24.86 -2.89 3.26
N ALA A 196 -24.97 -2.41 4.50
CA ALA A 196 -23.85 -1.92 5.28
C ALA A 196 -22.73 -2.96 5.45
N LEU A 197 -23.09 -4.23 5.63
CA LEU A 197 -22.12 -5.34 5.70
C LEU A 197 -21.43 -5.62 4.36
N SER A 198 -22.05 -5.21 3.25
CA SER A 198 -21.56 -5.43 1.89
C SER A 198 -20.73 -4.26 1.34
N LEU A 199 -20.70 -3.12 2.04
CA LEU A 199 -19.85 -1.97 1.75
C LEU A 199 -18.40 -2.27 2.17
#